data_AF-H3AT10-F1
#
_entry.id   AF-H3AT10-F1
#
_cell.length_a   1.000
_cell.length_b   1.000
_cell.length_c   1.000
_cell.angle_alpha   90.00
_cell.angle_beta   90.00
_cell.angle_gamma   90.00
#
_symmetry.space_group_name_H-M   'P 1'
#
loop_
_entity.id
_entity.type
_entity.pdbx_description
1 polymer ?
#
loop_
_entity_poly.entity_id
_entity_poly.type
_entity_poly.pdbx_seq_one_letter_code
_entity_poly.pdbx_strand_id
1 'polypeptide(L)'
;MERLTLLSEFEAARPRDPAEPGSDKESVATQISQYSASKHSPVFYGQMVVKVPVDTSLSEDFNPEVSHPALVGYALVQRPPPPPVLEPPPPPDPQTCSPQEYLEHHIFPVLLPGMAEMLQQAKKEKCFERKRTKFIACDYLTEWLYNKNVKREGEPFTEFFEIPFVMEWLKDHPRPPIPLSLLISEEEAALLIQAFWRAYRVRCDPEIQELRVWQKQLRDEKRGMKKKLLEFWAKQQAKVGCKMEDVEEDSAPNRSGVAIRVLSPTPQNTLIL
;
A
#
# COMPACT_ATOMS: atom_id res chain seq x y z
N MET A 1 7.55 -33.36 21.10
CA MET A 1 7.40 -34.08 19.82
C MET A 1 6.45 -33.38 18.84
N GLU A 2 6.01 -32.14 19.09
CA GLU A 2 5.07 -31.41 18.21
C GLU A 2 5.74 -30.38 17.28
N ARG A 3 7.07 -30.24 17.32
CA ARG A 3 7.81 -29.28 16.47
C ARG A 3 8.30 -29.85 15.14
N LEU A 4 8.18 -31.16 14.93
CA LEU A 4 8.63 -31.82 13.70
C LEU A 4 7.50 -32.05 12.68
N THR A 5 6.23 -31.95 13.10
CA THR A 5 5.07 -32.16 12.21
C THR A 5 4.78 -30.94 11.33
N LEU A 6 5.04 -29.72 11.80
CA LEU A 6 4.83 -28.50 11.00
C LEU A 6 5.81 -28.34 9.83
N LEU A 7 7.02 -28.93 9.94
CA LEU A 7 8.01 -28.91 8.86
C LEU A 7 7.66 -29.90 7.75
N SER A 8 7.10 -31.07 8.08
CA SER A 8 6.68 -32.05 7.06
C SER A 8 5.45 -31.58 6.27
N GLU A 9 4.53 -30.86 6.92
CA GLU A 9 3.36 -30.29 6.24
C GLU A 9 3.73 -29.14 5.29
N PHE A 10 4.81 -28.39 5.59
CA PHE A 10 5.28 -27.31 4.73
C PHE A 10 6.06 -27.81 3.50
N GLU A 11 6.75 -28.95 3.61
CA GLU A 11 7.41 -29.60 2.47
C GLU A 11 6.41 -30.23 1.48
N ALA A 12 5.27 -30.72 1.97
CA ALA A 12 4.22 -31.31 1.12
C ALA A 12 3.44 -30.28 0.27
N ALA A 13 3.55 -28.97 0.59
CA ALA A 13 2.84 -27.89 -0.07
C ALA A 13 3.70 -27.09 -1.07
N ARG A 14 4.92 -27.57 -1.41
CA ARG A 14 5.69 -26.96 -2.50
C ARG A 14 4.94 -27.13 -3.83
N PRO A 15 4.73 -26.05 -4.61
CA PRO A 15 4.41 -26.19 -6.02
C PRO A 15 5.46 -27.09 -6.67
N ARG A 16 5.02 -28.06 -7.48
CA ARG A 16 5.93 -28.95 -8.22
C ARG A 16 6.93 -28.09 -9.00
N ASP A 17 8.22 -28.44 -8.89
CA ASP A 17 9.27 -27.86 -9.71
C ASP A 17 8.90 -28.04 -11.20
N PRO A 18 9.08 -27.03 -12.07
CA PRO A 18 8.80 -27.14 -13.51
C PRO A 18 9.70 -28.13 -14.26
N ALA A 19 10.59 -28.84 -13.56
CA ALA A 19 11.66 -29.66 -14.12
C ALA A 19 11.38 -31.18 -14.05
N GLU A 20 10.12 -31.59 -13.91
CA GLU A 20 9.72 -32.97 -14.22
C GLU A 20 9.73 -33.15 -15.76
N PRO A 21 10.37 -34.21 -16.31
CA PRO A 21 10.42 -34.47 -17.74
C PRO A 21 9.07 -35.00 -18.24
N GLY A 22 8.06 -34.14 -18.20
CA GLY A 22 6.75 -34.36 -18.80
C GLY A 22 6.82 -34.08 -20.30
N SER A 23 7.02 -35.15 -21.07
CA SER A 23 6.56 -35.31 -22.47
C SER A 23 6.34 -34.02 -23.28
N ASP A 24 7.43 -33.37 -23.69
CA ASP A 24 7.46 -32.32 -24.72
C ASP A 24 7.21 -32.91 -26.12
N LYS A 25 6.02 -33.49 -26.34
CA LYS A 25 5.58 -33.95 -27.66
C LYS A 25 4.54 -33.05 -28.33
N GLU A 26 4.16 -31.95 -27.67
CA GLU A 26 3.23 -30.96 -28.22
C GLU A 26 3.87 -29.60 -28.48
N SER A 27 5.20 -29.55 -28.65
CA SER A 27 5.79 -28.43 -29.39
C SER A 27 5.28 -28.50 -30.82
N VAL A 28 4.41 -27.55 -31.18
CA VAL A 28 3.96 -27.31 -32.55
C VAL A 28 5.20 -27.34 -33.44
N ALA A 29 5.33 -28.42 -34.22
CA ALA A 29 6.40 -28.57 -35.19
C ALA A 29 6.31 -27.36 -36.12
N THR A 30 7.16 -26.36 -35.87
CA THR A 30 7.28 -25.24 -36.78
C THR A 30 7.84 -25.86 -38.04
N GLN A 31 7.01 -26.00 -39.07
CA GLN A 31 7.47 -26.48 -40.37
C GLN A 31 8.57 -25.52 -40.82
N ILE A 32 9.82 -25.96 -40.69
CA ILE A 32 10.97 -25.22 -41.20
C ILE A 32 10.88 -25.33 -42.73
N SER A 33 10.08 -24.45 -43.31
CA SER A 33 10.04 -24.30 -44.76
C SER A 33 11.34 -23.61 -45.17
N GLN A 34 11.96 -24.13 -46.24
CA GLN A 34 13.18 -23.54 -46.78
C GLN A 34 12.86 -22.12 -47.27
N TYR A 35 13.52 -21.13 -46.67
CA TYR A 35 13.30 -19.72 -47.00
C TYR A 35 13.53 -19.48 -48.49
N SER A 36 12.52 -18.88 -49.15
CA SER A 36 12.57 -18.50 -50.56
C SER A 36 12.38 -17.00 -50.68
N ALA A 37 13.46 -16.27 -50.98
CA ALA A 37 13.43 -14.82 -51.13
C ALA A 37 12.38 -14.34 -52.15
N SER A 38 12.11 -15.14 -53.20
CA SER A 38 11.08 -14.83 -54.21
C SER A 38 9.65 -14.83 -53.66
N LYS A 39 9.39 -15.52 -52.55
CA LYS A 39 8.06 -15.66 -51.93
C LYS A 39 7.82 -14.69 -50.78
N HIS A 40 8.85 -13.97 -50.33
CA HIS A 40 8.77 -13.06 -49.18
C HIS A 40 9.06 -11.62 -49.63
N SER A 41 8.19 -10.68 -49.22
CA SER A 41 8.48 -9.26 -49.35
C SER A 41 9.37 -8.81 -48.18
N PRO A 42 10.38 -7.96 -48.40
CA PRO A 42 11.11 -7.34 -47.30
C PRO A 42 10.15 -6.50 -46.43
N VAL A 43 10.44 -6.47 -45.13
CA VAL A 43 9.69 -5.67 -44.15
C VAL A 43 10.40 -4.32 -43.98
N PHE A 44 9.71 -3.23 -44.33
CA PHE A 44 10.22 -1.87 -44.16
C PHE A 44 9.51 -1.21 -42.98
N TYR A 45 10.22 -1.00 -41.87
CA TYR A 45 9.63 -0.40 -40.68
C TYR A 45 9.50 1.11 -40.85
N GLY A 46 8.29 1.64 -40.63
CA GLY A 46 8.01 3.09 -40.66
C GLY A 46 7.90 3.73 -42.05
N GLN A 47 8.23 2.99 -43.12
CA GLN A 47 8.16 3.47 -44.50
C GLN A 47 7.05 2.71 -45.27
N MET A 48 6.28 3.43 -46.09
CA MET A 48 5.47 2.77 -47.10
C MET A 48 6.30 2.59 -48.36
N VAL A 49 6.32 1.38 -48.90
CA VAL A 49 6.97 1.07 -50.17
C VAL A 49 5.99 0.41 -51.12
N VAL A 50 6.14 0.66 -52.41
CA VAL A 50 5.41 -0.03 -53.47
C VAL A 50 6.41 -0.76 -54.34
N LYS A 51 6.14 -2.04 -54.63
CA LYS A 51 6.94 -2.82 -55.57
C LYS A 51 6.75 -2.26 -56.97
N VAL A 52 7.83 -1.82 -57.59
CA VAL A 52 7.83 -1.29 -58.96
C VAL A 52 8.34 -2.39 -59.89
N PRO A 53 7.63 -2.71 -60.99
CA PRO A 53 8.16 -3.60 -62.01
C PRO A 53 9.38 -2.92 -62.65
N VAL A 54 10.54 -3.55 -62.54
CA VAL A 54 11.79 -3.09 -63.16
C VAL A 54 12.15 -4.10 -64.25
N ASP A 55 12.17 -3.65 -65.51
CA ASP A 55 12.47 -4.49 -66.70
C ASP A 55 13.98 -4.54 -67.03
N THR A 56 14.83 -3.83 -66.29
CA THR A 56 16.29 -3.77 -66.46
C THR A 56 17.04 -4.62 -65.45
N SER A 57 18.25 -5.04 -65.82
CA SER A 57 19.10 -5.90 -65.00
C SER A 57 19.36 -5.25 -63.62
N LEU A 58 19.09 -5.98 -62.54
CA LEU A 58 19.02 -5.51 -61.14
C LEU A 58 20.31 -4.89 -60.57
N SER A 59 21.36 -4.76 -61.37
CA SER A 59 22.70 -4.35 -60.94
C SER A 59 23.26 -3.14 -61.71
N GLU A 60 22.65 -2.72 -62.82
CA GLU A 60 23.21 -1.64 -63.64
C GLU A 60 22.86 -0.23 -63.12
N ASP A 61 21.76 -0.08 -62.35
CA ASP A 61 21.26 1.23 -61.89
C ASP A 61 21.37 1.45 -60.36
N PHE A 62 22.08 0.58 -59.63
CA PHE A 62 22.23 0.74 -58.17
C PHE A 62 23.29 1.81 -57.84
N ASN A 63 22.84 2.98 -57.38
CA ASN A 63 23.71 4.01 -56.83
C ASN A 63 23.70 3.94 -55.27
N PRO A 64 24.82 3.56 -54.63
CA PRO A 64 24.92 3.47 -53.18
C PRO A 64 24.85 4.84 -52.47
N GLU A 65 25.11 5.95 -53.18
CA GLU A 65 25.00 7.29 -52.62
C GLU A 65 23.54 7.76 -52.49
N VAL A 66 22.62 7.13 -53.22
CA VAL A 66 21.22 7.61 -53.36
C VAL A 66 20.21 6.59 -52.84
N SER A 67 20.54 5.30 -52.78
CA SER A 67 19.60 4.26 -52.36
C SER A 67 20.27 3.10 -51.62
N HIS A 68 19.53 2.49 -50.69
CA HIS A 68 19.97 1.26 -50.01
C HIS A 68 19.66 0.05 -50.91
N PRO A 69 20.54 -0.98 -50.99
CA PRO A 69 20.34 -2.12 -51.89
C PRO A 69 19.07 -2.92 -51.56
N ALA A 70 18.55 -2.82 -50.34
CA ALA A 70 17.27 -3.41 -49.95
C ALA A 70 16.04 -2.71 -50.57
N LEU A 71 16.18 -1.51 -51.11
CA LEU A 71 15.11 -0.76 -51.79
C LEU A 71 15.05 -1.03 -53.30
N VAL A 72 15.93 -1.89 -53.84
CA VAL A 72 15.93 -2.22 -55.27
C VAL A 72 14.60 -2.89 -55.65
N GLY A 73 13.90 -2.32 -56.63
CA GLY A 73 12.55 -2.74 -57.03
C GLY A 73 11.42 -2.21 -56.14
N TYR A 74 11.71 -1.30 -55.22
CA TYR A 74 10.73 -0.68 -54.32
C TYR A 74 10.85 0.85 -54.36
N ALA A 75 9.73 1.53 -54.59
CA ALA A 75 9.65 2.99 -54.47
C ALA A 75 9.09 3.37 -53.09
N LEU A 76 9.74 4.32 -52.41
CA LEU A 76 9.24 4.92 -51.18
C LEU A 76 8.04 5.81 -51.51
N VAL A 77 6.92 5.55 -50.86
CA VAL A 77 5.68 6.32 -51.02
C VAL A 77 5.46 7.12 -49.75
N GLN A 78 5.06 8.39 -49.91
CA GLN A 78 4.65 9.20 -48.77
C GLN A 78 3.42 8.56 -48.12
N ARG A 79 3.39 8.53 -46.78
CA ARG A 79 2.21 8.10 -46.06
C ARG A 79 1.05 9.00 -46.51
N PRO A 80 -0.11 8.44 -46.92
CA PRO A 80 -1.27 9.26 -47.23
C PRO A 80 -1.53 10.23 -46.08
N PRO A 81 -1.92 11.49 -46.35
CA PRO A 81 -2.34 12.38 -45.29
C PRO A 81 -3.43 11.67 -44.48
N PRO A 82 -3.41 11.80 -43.13
CA PRO A 82 -4.48 11.27 -42.31
C PRO A 82 -5.80 11.73 -42.92
N PRO A 83 -6.82 10.84 -43.06
CA PRO A 83 -8.12 11.27 -43.51
C PRO A 83 -8.54 12.48 -42.67
N PRO A 84 -9.16 13.51 -43.27
CA PRO A 84 -9.66 14.65 -42.51
C PRO A 84 -10.47 14.09 -41.34
N VAL A 85 -10.12 14.52 -40.13
CA VAL A 85 -10.80 14.11 -38.90
C VAL A 85 -12.24 14.57 -39.05
N LEU A 86 -13.10 13.68 -39.53
CA LEU A 86 -14.53 13.92 -39.55
C LEU A 86 -14.92 14.12 -38.09
N GLU A 87 -15.54 15.25 -37.78
CA GLU A 87 -16.10 15.48 -36.46
C GLU A 87 -16.97 14.26 -36.13
N PRO A 88 -16.74 13.61 -34.98
CA PRO A 88 -17.49 12.42 -34.63
C PRO A 88 -18.99 12.74 -34.68
N PRO A 89 -19.82 11.81 -35.19
CA PRO A 89 -21.25 12.03 -35.25
C PRO A 89 -21.78 12.38 -33.86
N PRO A 90 -22.78 13.28 -33.77
CA PRO A 90 -23.34 13.68 -32.49
C PRO A 90 -23.80 12.42 -31.72
N PRO A 91 -23.55 12.36 -30.41
CA PRO A 91 -23.87 11.18 -29.63
C PRO A 91 -25.37 10.89 -29.69
N PRO A 92 -25.76 9.60 -29.75
CA PRO A 92 -27.16 9.20 -29.80
C PRO A 92 -27.88 9.61 -28.50
N ASP A 93 -29.18 9.88 -28.59
CA ASP A 93 -29.96 10.36 -27.46
C ASP A 93 -29.97 9.33 -26.31
N PRO A 94 -29.53 9.70 -25.09
CA PRO A 94 -29.32 8.77 -24.00
C PRO A 94 -30.58 8.03 -23.53
N GLN A 95 -31.79 8.52 -23.84
CA GLN A 95 -33.05 7.86 -23.45
C GLN A 95 -33.58 6.89 -24.51
N THR A 96 -33.09 6.96 -25.75
CA THR A 96 -33.62 6.19 -26.88
C THR A 96 -32.61 5.24 -27.52
N CYS A 97 -31.32 5.40 -27.21
CA CYS A 97 -30.27 4.52 -27.69
C CYS A 97 -30.27 3.13 -27.02
N SER A 98 -29.60 2.18 -27.65
CA SER A 98 -29.39 0.85 -27.04
C SER A 98 -28.42 0.94 -25.85
N PRO A 99 -28.47 -0.02 -24.90
CA PRO A 99 -27.53 -0.04 -23.78
C PRO A 99 -26.05 -0.05 -24.19
N GLN A 100 -25.72 -0.69 -25.32
CA GLN A 100 -24.35 -0.70 -25.84
C GLN A 100 -23.93 0.69 -26.33
N GLU A 101 -24.76 1.32 -27.17
CA GLU A 101 -24.51 2.68 -27.65
C GLU A 101 -24.43 3.68 -26.49
N TYR A 102 -25.24 3.49 -25.45
CA TYR A 102 -25.21 4.31 -24.25
C TYR A 102 -23.84 4.23 -23.55
N LEU A 103 -23.33 3.01 -23.34
CA LEU A 103 -22.01 2.82 -22.73
C LEU A 103 -20.90 3.41 -23.58
N GLU A 104 -20.91 3.15 -24.88
CA GLU A 104 -19.87 3.60 -25.82
C GLU A 104 -19.79 5.13 -25.95
N HIS A 105 -20.94 5.82 -25.95
CA HIS A 105 -20.99 7.26 -26.21
C HIS A 105 -21.09 8.12 -24.94
N HIS A 106 -21.68 7.62 -23.86
CA HIS A 106 -21.91 8.41 -22.64
C HIS A 106 -21.00 8.02 -21.46
N ILE A 107 -20.65 6.74 -21.32
CA ILE A 107 -19.90 6.26 -20.14
C ILE A 107 -18.41 6.09 -20.44
N PHE A 108 -18.06 5.35 -21.48
CA PHE A 108 -16.68 5.03 -21.83
C PHE A 108 -15.79 6.24 -22.13
N PRO A 109 -16.26 7.32 -22.78
CA PRO A 109 -15.42 8.49 -23.03
C PRO A 109 -14.94 9.17 -21.74
N VAL A 110 -15.71 9.05 -20.66
CA VAL A 110 -15.35 9.59 -19.34
C VAL A 110 -14.59 8.54 -18.50
N LEU A 111 -15.05 7.29 -18.52
CA LEU A 111 -14.53 6.24 -17.66
C LEU A 111 -13.17 5.67 -18.11
N LEU A 112 -12.99 5.43 -19.41
CA LEU A 112 -11.78 4.77 -19.93
C LEU A 112 -10.49 5.57 -19.68
N PRO A 113 -10.46 6.91 -19.85
CA PRO A 113 -9.27 7.69 -19.49
C PRO A 113 -8.93 7.57 -18.00
N GLY A 114 -9.94 7.61 -17.12
CA GLY A 114 -9.75 7.44 -15.68
C GLY A 114 -9.22 6.06 -15.32
N MET A 115 -9.73 5.01 -15.96
CA MET A 115 -9.22 3.64 -15.79
C MET A 115 -7.77 3.50 -16.29
N ALA A 116 -7.43 4.15 -17.41
CA ALA A 116 -6.06 4.13 -17.93
C ALA A 116 -5.08 4.80 -16.95
N GLU A 117 -5.41 5.98 -16.41
CA GLU A 117 -4.59 6.64 -15.39
C GLU A 117 -4.53 5.83 -14.10
N MET A 118 -5.64 5.22 -13.67
CA MET A 118 -5.68 4.32 -12.52
C MET A 118 -4.72 3.14 -12.68
N LEU A 119 -4.65 2.52 -13.86
CA LEU A 119 -3.72 1.43 -14.15
C LEU A 119 -2.26 1.91 -14.15
N GLN A 120 -2.00 3.12 -14.66
CA GLN A 120 -0.66 3.72 -14.57
C GLN A 120 -0.24 3.99 -13.12
N GLN A 121 -1.15 4.49 -12.29
CA GLN A 121 -0.90 4.70 -10.87
C GLN A 121 -0.71 3.38 -10.12
N ALA A 122 -1.53 2.38 -10.41
CA ALA A 122 -1.38 1.03 -9.86
C ALA A 122 0.00 0.42 -10.19
N LYS A 123 0.53 0.68 -11.40
CA LYS A 123 1.88 0.29 -11.79
C LYS A 123 2.95 1.00 -10.94
N LYS A 124 2.83 2.32 -10.71
CA LYS A 124 3.77 3.08 -9.86
C LYS A 124 3.78 2.57 -8.41
N GLU A 125 2.62 2.20 -7.89
CA GLU A 125 2.44 1.62 -6.55
C GLU A 125 2.82 0.12 -6.48
N LYS A 126 3.37 -0.46 -7.56
CA LYS A 126 3.77 -1.87 -7.67
C LYS A 126 2.64 -2.86 -7.38
N CYS A 127 1.41 -2.50 -7.74
CA CYS A 127 0.24 -3.34 -7.47
C CYS A 127 0.22 -4.65 -8.26
N PHE A 128 0.88 -4.68 -9.41
CA PHE A 128 0.99 -5.89 -10.23
C PHE A 128 2.12 -6.82 -9.79
N GLU A 129 3.00 -6.37 -8.91
CA GLU A 129 4.13 -7.14 -8.38
C GLU A 129 3.83 -7.72 -6.99
N ARG A 130 3.07 -6.97 -6.17
CA ARG A 130 2.79 -7.31 -4.77
C ARG A 130 1.40 -7.94 -4.60
N LYS A 131 1.32 -9.01 -3.80
CA LYS A 131 0.04 -9.66 -3.46
C LYS A 131 -0.92 -8.78 -2.65
N ARG A 132 -0.40 -7.83 -1.87
CA ARG A 132 -1.18 -6.92 -1.02
C ARG A 132 -0.65 -5.51 -1.18
N THR A 133 -1.56 -4.54 -1.29
CA THR A 133 -1.25 -3.14 -1.58
C THR A 133 -2.10 -2.23 -0.71
N LYS A 134 -1.59 -1.02 -0.44
CA LYS A 134 -2.38 0.06 0.18
C LYS A 134 -3.30 0.77 -0.82
N PHE A 135 -3.00 0.67 -2.11
CA PHE A 135 -3.73 1.35 -3.17
C PHE A 135 -5.10 0.72 -3.41
N ILE A 136 -6.15 1.53 -3.32
CA ILE A 136 -7.53 1.12 -3.57
C ILE A 136 -7.99 1.74 -4.88
N ALA A 137 -8.18 0.89 -5.90
CA ALA A 137 -8.50 1.32 -7.26
C ALA A 137 -9.82 2.11 -7.34
N CYS A 138 -10.85 1.67 -6.63
CA CYS A 138 -12.15 2.35 -6.60
C CYS A 138 -12.08 3.75 -5.96
N ASP A 139 -11.24 3.93 -4.93
CA ASP A 139 -11.06 5.23 -4.28
C ASP A 139 -10.40 6.22 -5.25
N TYR A 140 -9.31 5.78 -5.90
CA TYR A 140 -8.62 6.57 -6.90
C TYR A 140 -9.55 6.96 -8.04
N LEU A 141 -10.31 6.00 -8.58
CA LEU A 141 -11.22 6.27 -9.69
C LEU A 141 -12.35 7.22 -9.29
N THR A 142 -12.85 7.11 -8.05
CA THR A 142 -13.87 8.01 -7.51
C THR A 142 -13.33 9.44 -7.38
N GLU A 143 -12.13 9.61 -6.83
CA GLU A 143 -11.43 10.89 -6.75
C GLU A 143 -11.17 11.49 -8.14
N TRP A 144 -10.72 10.65 -9.08
CA TRP A 144 -10.45 11.06 -10.45
C TRP A 144 -11.72 11.56 -11.15
N LEU A 145 -12.80 10.78 -11.10
CA LEU A 145 -14.09 11.14 -11.71
C LEU A 145 -14.70 12.38 -11.05
N TYR A 146 -14.55 12.53 -9.74
CA TYR A 146 -15.04 13.69 -9.01
C TYR A 146 -14.31 14.98 -9.41
N ASN A 147 -12.98 14.93 -9.53
CA ASN A 147 -12.18 16.11 -9.89
C ASN A 147 -12.19 16.42 -11.39
N LYS A 148 -12.43 15.43 -12.26
CA LYS A 148 -12.58 15.62 -13.72
C LYS A 148 -14.02 15.92 -14.16
N ASN A 149 -14.94 16.09 -13.21
CA ASN A 149 -16.32 16.41 -13.51
C ASN A 149 -16.42 17.83 -14.09
N VAL A 150 -16.99 17.96 -15.28
CA VAL A 150 -17.22 19.26 -15.97
C VAL A 150 -18.00 20.24 -15.09
N LYS A 151 -18.89 19.75 -14.22
CA LYS A 151 -19.66 20.60 -13.29
C LYS A 151 -18.81 21.30 -12.23
N ARG A 152 -17.57 20.83 -12.02
CA ARG A 152 -16.60 21.36 -11.05
C ARG A 152 -15.44 22.09 -11.73
N GLU A 153 -15.60 22.48 -12.99
CA GLU A 153 -14.57 23.21 -13.71
C GLU A 153 -14.20 24.52 -12.98
N GLY A 154 -12.92 24.67 -12.62
CA GLY A 154 -12.41 25.81 -11.85
C GLY A 154 -12.41 25.64 -10.33
N GLU A 155 -12.97 24.54 -9.80
CA GLU A 155 -12.83 24.21 -8.37
C GLU A 155 -11.44 23.63 -8.06
N PRO A 156 -10.95 23.78 -6.81
CA PRO A 156 -9.70 23.15 -6.39
C PRO A 156 -9.84 21.62 -6.37
N PHE A 157 -8.69 20.96 -6.52
CA PHE A 157 -8.58 19.53 -6.33
C PHE A 157 -9.04 19.14 -4.91
N THR A 158 -9.85 18.08 -4.83
CA THR A 158 -10.38 17.54 -3.58
C THR A 158 -9.92 16.11 -3.42
N GLU A 159 -9.24 15.81 -2.31
CA GLU A 159 -8.79 14.45 -1.99
C GLU A 159 -9.98 13.53 -1.69
N PHE A 160 -9.80 12.23 -1.90
CA PHE A 160 -10.85 11.21 -1.74
C PHE A 160 -11.64 11.32 -0.43
N PHE A 161 -10.95 11.47 0.71
CA PHE A 161 -11.58 11.52 2.03
C PHE A 161 -12.32 12.85 2.30
N GLU A 162 -12.06 13.89 1.51
CA GLU A 162 -12.67 15.21 1.63
C GLU A 162 -13.90 15.36 0.74
N ILE A 163 -14.14 14.43 -0.19
CA ILE A 163 -15.30 14.44 -1.07
C ILE A 163 -16.58 14.38 -0.21
N PRO A 164 -17.56 15.30 -0.37
CA PRO A 164 -18.68 15.44 0.56
C PRO A 164 -19.48 14.15 0.78
N PHE A 165 -19.87 13.46 -0.30
CA PHE A 165 -20.66 12.23 -0.19
C PHE A 165 -19.83 11.06 0.37
N VAL A 166 -18.51 11.05 0.14
CA VAL A 166 -17.60 10.04 0.71
C VAL A 166 -17.46 10.27 2.20
N MET A 167 -17.18 11.52 2.61
CA MET A 167 -17.05 11.90 4.00
C MET A 167 -18.33 11.60 4.79
N GLU A 168 -19.50 11.91 4.23
CA GLU A 168 -20.79 11.60 4.85
C GLU A 168 -21.00 10.09 5.00
N TRP A 169 -20.76 9.33 3.93
CA TRP A 169 -20.85 7.86 3.97
C TRP A 169 -19.91 7.21 4.99
N LEU A 170 -18.68 7.70 5.10
CA LEU A 170 -17.67 7.14 6.02
C LEU A 170 -17.95 7.43 7.50
N LYS A 171 -18.80 8.40 7.82
CA LYS A 171 -19.24 8.63 9.22
C LYS A 171 -20.05 7.44 9.73
N ASP A 172 -20.99 6.96 8.93
CA ASP A 172 -21.85 5.82 9.28
C ASP A 172 -21.18 4.47 8.98
N HIS A 173 -20.20 4.47 8.07
CA HIS A 173 -19.49 3.27 7.60
C HIS A 173 -17.97 3.42 7.70
N PRO A 174 -17.39 3.47 8.93
CA PRO A 174 -15.96 3.61 9.10
C PRO A 174 -15.21 2.41 8.52
N ARG A 175 -14.13 2.69 7.79
CA ARG A 175 -13.29 1.65 7.19
C ARG A 175 -12.44 0.95 8.24
N PRO A 176 -12.17 -0.37 8.09
CA PRO A 176 -11.18 -1.04 8.91
C PRO A 176 -9.80 -0.38 8.77
N PRO A 177 -8.98 -0.35 9.84
CA PRO A 177 -7.65 0.23 9.78
C PRO A 177 -6.77 -0.58 8.81
N ILE A 178 -6.02 0.14 7.97
CA ILE A 178 -5.06 -0.47 7.06
C ILE A 178 -3.92 -1.07 7.90
N PRO A 179 -3.50 -2.32 7.65
CA PRO A 179 -2.43 -2.94 8.41
C PRO A 179 -1.12 -2.15 8.25
N LEU A 180 -0.39 -2.00 9.36
CA LEU A 180 0.85 -1.21 9.43
C LEU A 180 1.86 -1.61 8.34
N SER A 181 1.97 -2.91 8.05
CA SER A 181 2.88 -3.44 7.03
C SER A 181 2.64 -2.92 5.61
N LEU A 182 1.45 -2.38 5.32
CA LEU A 182 1.13 -1.74 4.04
C LEU A 182 1.34 -0.22 4.05
N LEU A 183 1.41 0.38 5.25
CA LEU A 183 1.56 1.83 5.42
C LEU A 183 3.03 2.25 5.49
N ILE A 184 3.86 1.46 6.15
CA ILE A 184 5.28 1.78 6.37
C ILE A 184 6.12 1.55 5.10
N SER A 185 7.18 2.34 4.96
CA SER A 185 8.15 2.15 3.88
C SER A 185 9.03 0.91 4.13
N GLU A 186 9.68 0.41 3.08
CA GLU A 186 10.63 -0.70 3.22
C GLU A 186 11.80 -0.34 4.16
N GLU A 187 12.24 0.92 4.14
CA GLU A 187 13.31 1.45 4.99
C GLU A 187 12.88 1.50 6.46
N GLU A 188 11.69 2.02 6.73
CA GLU A 188 11.12 2.06 8.08
C GLU A 188 10.90 0.64 8.63
N ALA A 189 10.37 -0.26 7.80
CA ALA A 189 10.21 -1.66 8.15
C ALA A 189 11.55 -2.30 8.49
N ALA A 190 12.60 -2.05 7.70
CA ALA A 190 13.95 -2.55 7.96
C ALA A 190 14.48 -2.03 9.30
N LEU A 191 14.33 -0.74 9.60
CA LEU A 191 14.76 -0.16 10.88
C LEU A 191 14.02 -0.81 12.06
N LEU A 192 12.70 -0.98 11.96
CA LEU A 192 11.88 -1.63 12.99
C LEU A 192 12.31 -3.08 13.23
N ILE A 193 12.47 -3.86 12.16
CA ILE A 193 12.89 -5.26 12.23
C ILE A 193 14.28 -5.36 12.85
N GLN A 194 15.23 -4.54 12.41
CA GLN A 194 16.59 -4.55 12.93
C GLN A 194 16.65 -4.12 14.40
N ALA A 195 15.89 -3.09 14.79
CA ALA A 195 15.79 -2.65 16.19
C ALA A 195 15.21 -3.76 17.07
N PHE A 196 14.14 -4.41 16.59
CA PHE A 196 13.52 -5.53 17.28
C PHE A 196 14.49 -6.71 17.42
N TRP A 197 15.24 -7.04 16.37
CA TRP A 197 16.25 -8.10 16.38
C TRP A 197 17.40 -7.81 17.34
N ARG A 198 17.97 -6.60 17.31
CA ARG A 198 19.03 -6.18 18.25
C ARG A 198 18.54 -6.31 19.70
N ALA A 199 17.33 -5.82 19.97
CA ALA A 199 16.72 -5.97 21.29
C ALA A 199 16.47 -7.44 21.65
N TYR A 200 16.01 -8.27 20.70
CA TYR A 200 15.83 -9.71 20.91
C TYR A 200 17.15 -10.39 21.26
N ARG A 201 18.25 -10.08 20.55
CA ARG A 201 19.57 -10.63 20.86
C ARG A 201 20.05 -10.29 22.27
N VAL A 202 19.88 -9.03 22.69
CA VAL A 202 20.18 -8.61 24.07
C VAL A 202 19.30 -9.38 25.07
N ARG A 203 18.04 -9.64 24.72
CA ARG A 203 17.16 -10.47 25.56
C ARG A 203 17.56 -11.93 25.60
N CYS A 204 18.28 -12.46 24.62
CA CYS A 204 18.77 -13.83 24.68
C CYS A 204 19.97 -13.99 25.62
N ASP A 205 20.62 -12.89 26.02
CA ASP A 205 21.74 -12.92 26.96
C ASP A 205 21.28 -13.46 28.33
N PRO A 206 21.95 -14.50 28.88
CA PRO A 206 21.61 -15.07 30.18
C PRO A 206 21.56 -14.04 31.32
N GLU A 207 22.52 -13.11 31.37
CA GLU A 207 22.58 -12.10 32.44
C GLU A 207 21.36 -11.16 32.38
N ILE A 208 20.94 -10.81 31.17
CA ILE A 208 19.75 -9.99 30.94
C ILE A 208 18.47 -10.76 31.27
N GLN A 209 18.41 -12.07 31.00
CA GLN A 209 17.28 -12.91 31.40
C GLN A 209 17.16 -13.02 32.92
N GLU A 210 18.27 -13.25 33.62
CA GLU A 210 18.30 -13.26 35.09
C GLU A 210 17.82 -11.93 35.66
N LEU A 211 18.33 -10.81 35.14
CA LEU A 211 17.90 -9.47 35.53
C LEU A 211 16.39 -9.27 35.30
N ARG A 212 15.83 -9.77 34.19
CA ARG A 212 14.40 -9.67 33.89
C ARG A 212 13.55 -10.47 34.87
N VAL A 213 13.98 -11.67 35.22
CA VAL A 213 13.31 -12.51 36.23
C VAL A 213 13.35 -11.81 37.58
N TRP A 214 14.52 -11.33 38.00
CA TRP A 214 14.69 -10.59 39.24
C TRP A 214 13.81 -9.33 39.30
N GLN A 215 13.80 -8.52 38.23
CA GLN A 215 12.93 -7.35 38.13
C GLN A 215 11.44 -7.70 38.19
N LYS A 216 11.04 -8.86 37.65
CA LYS A 216 9.66 -9.36 37.75
C LYS A 216 9.34 -9.74 39.19
N GLN A 217 10.22 -10.49 39.86
CA GLN A 217 10.07 -10.86 41.28
C GLN A 217 9.91 -9.61 42.14
N LEU A 218 10.77 -8.59 41.97
CA LEU A 218 10.62 -7.33 42.69
C LEU A 218 9.27 -6.64 42.45
N ARG A 219 8.74 -6.64 41.22
CA ARG A 219 7.41 -6.07 40.94
C ARG A 219 6.31 -6.86 41.64
N ASP A 220 6.43 -8.18 41.70
CA ASP A 220 5.45 -9.05 42.34
C ASP A 220 5.54 -9.00 43.88
N GLU A 221 6.72 -8.93 44.48
CA GLU A 221 6.91 -8.67 45.92
C GLU A 221 6.35 -7.31 46.33
N LYS A 222 6.57 -6.29 45.49
CA LYS A 222 6.04 -4.94 45.68
C LYS A 222 4.54 -4.85 45.37
N ARG A 223 3.94 -5.88 44.78
CA ARG A 223 2.51 -5.91 44.43
C ARG A 223 1.69 -5.89 45.71
N GLY A 224 0.76 -4.94 45.79
CA GLY A 224 -0.06 -4.76 46.99
C GLY A 224 0.65 -4.08 48.16
N MET A 225 1.93 -3.71 48.08
CA MET A 225 2.57 -2.89 49.13
C MET A 225 1.86 -1.56 49.33
N LYS A 226 1.43 -0.88 48.25
CA LYS A 226 0.63 0.35 48.37
C LYS A 226 -0.67 0.12 49.14
N LYS A 227 -1.35 -1.00 48.89
CA LYS A 227 -2.58 -1.39 49.58
C LYS A 227 -2.32 -1.69 51.05
N LYS A 228 -1.28 -2.48 51.36
CA LYS A 228 -0.83 -2.76 52.74
C LYS A 228 -0.43 -1.49 53.49
N LEU A 229 0.22 -0.54 52.82
CA LEU A 229 0.61 0.75 53.41
C LEU A 229 -0.64 1.59 53.74
N LEU A 230 -1.62 1.63 52.82
CA LEU A 230 -2.90 2.31 53.04
C LEU A 230 -3.67 1.68 54.21
N GLU A 231 -3.78 0.36 54.25
CA GLU A 231 -4.41 -0.39 55.35
C GLU A 231 -3.69 -0.13 56.69
N PHE A 232 -2.35 -0.08 56.68
CA PHE A 232 -1.54 0.25 57.86
C PHE A 232 -1.84 1.67 58.36
N TRP A 233 -1.84 2.68 57.49
CA TRP A 233 -2.12 4.06 57.88
C TRP A 233 -3.57 4.25 58.35
N ALA A 234 -4.53 3.60 57.71
CA ALA A 234 -5.93 3.58 58.15
C ALA A 234 -6.07 3.00 59.56
N LYS A 235 -5.36 1.89 59.86
CA LYS A 235 -5.33 1.28 61.20
C LYS A 235 -4.67 2.18 62.24
N GLN A 236 -3.61 2.91 61.88
CA GLN A 236 -2.98 3.87 62.79
C GLN A 236 -3.88 5.07 63.10
N GLN A 237 -4.57 5.61 62.09
CA GLN A 237 -5.52 6.70 62.28
C GLN A 237 -6.69 6.28 63.19
N ALA A 238 -7.25 5.08 63.00
CA ALA A 238 -8.28 4.55 63.89
C ALA A 238 -7.79 4.37 65.33
N LYS A 239 -6.54 3.90 65.51
CA LYS A 239 -5.95 3.72 66.85
C LYS A 239 -5.68 5.05 67.57
N VAL A 240 -5.31 6.10 66.84
CA VAL A 240 -5.14 7.45 67.40
C VAL A 240 -6.49 8.13 67.64
N GLY A 241 -7.48 7.89 66.78
CA GLY A 241 -8.86 8.37 66.94
C GLY A 241 -9.57 7.77 68.16
N CYS A 242 -9.55 6.45 68.34
CA CYS A 242 -10.16 5.82 69.52
C CYS A 242 -9.50 6.20 70.84
N LYS A 243 -8.20 6.56 70.84
CA LYS A 243 -7.50 6.94 72.08
C LYS A 243 -7.88 8.34 72.59
N MET A 244 -8.60 9.13 71.80
CA MET A 244 -9.17 10.41 72.24
C MET A 244 -10.57 10.27 72.87
N GLU A 245 -11.26 9.14 72.69
CA GLU A 245 -12.62 8.93 73.24
C GLU A 245 -12.62 8.23 74.62
N ASP A 246 -11.52 7.58 75.02
CA ASP A 246 -11.39 6.92 76.33
C ASP A 246 -10.74 7.80 77.43
N VAL A 247 -10.55 9.10 77.20
CA VAL A 247 -10.01 10.04 78.21
C VAL A 247 -10.84 11.32 78.25
N GLU A 248 -12.11 11.20 78.63
CA GLU A 248 -12.86 12.28 79.29
C GLU A 248 -13.46 11.74 80.60
N GLU A 249 -12.62 11.70 81.64
CA GLU A 249 -12.99 12.03 83.03
C GLU A 249 -11.69 12.14 83.85
N ASP A 250 -11.04 13.31 83.81
CA ASP A 250 -10.85 14.16 85.00
C ASP A 250 -9.82 15.28 84.76
N SER A 251 -10.24 16.50 85.16
CA SER A 251 -9.45 17.68 85.52
C SER A 251 -8.77 18.55 84.43
N ALA A 252 -9.19 19.82 84.40
CA ALA A 252 -8.55 20.96 83.71
C ALA A 252 -7.52 21.67 84.64
N PRO A 253 -6.86 22.78 84.22
CA PRO A 253 -6.00 22.98 83.05
C PRO A 253 -4.63 23.58 83.45
N ASN A 254 -3.55 23.38 82.68
CA ASN A 254 -2.45 24.37 82.59
C ASN A 254 -1.45 24.17 81.44
N ARG A 255 -1.30 25.24 80.65
CA ARG A 255 -0.15 25.73 79.85
C ARG A 255 0.95 24.76 79.36
N SER A 256 1.14 24.68 78.04
CA SER A 256 2.09 25.52 77.26
C SER A 256 2.34 24.87 75.90
N GLY A 257 2.33 25.67 74.83
CA GLY A 257 2.24 25.19 73.46
C GLY A 257 3.58 24.80 72.81
N VAL A 258 3.47 23.94 71.79
CA VAL A 258 4.17 24.07 70.49
C VAL A 258 3.22 23.54 69.42
N ALA A 259 2.71 24.43 68.57
CA ALA A 259 1.92 24.04 67.40
C ALA A 259 2.87 23.69 66.24
N ILE A 260 3.16 22.41 66.04
CA ILE A 260 3.87 21.96 64.84
C ILE A 260 2.86 21.92 63.69
N ARG A 261 2.88 22.96 62.85
CA ARG A 261 2.19 22.94 61.55
C ARG A 261 2.97 22.02 60.61
N VAL A 262 2.47 20.81 60.43
CA VAL A 262 2.91 19.93 59.33
C VAL A 262 2.26 20.45 58.05
N LEU A 263 3.03 21.13 57.22
CA LEU A 263 2.61 21.53 55.87
C LEU A 263 2.69 20.30 54.95
N SER A 264 1.56 19.93 54.36
CA SER A 264 1.48 18.92 53.31
C SER A 264 2.27 19.38 52.07
N PRO A 265 3.13 18.55 51.47
CA PRO A 265 3.79 18.93 50.23
C PRO A 265 2.78 18.88 49.08
N THR A 266 2.34 20.05 48.64
CA THR A 266 1.61 20.21 47.38
C THR A 266 2.54 19.84 46.23
N PRO A 267 2.15 18.96 45.29
CA PRO A 267 2.96 18.70 44.11
C PRO A 267 2.92 19.92 43.19
N GLN A 268 4.04 20.63 43.07
CA GLN A 268 4.23 21.60 42.02
C GLN A 268 4.36 20.85 40.69
N ASN A 269 3.34 20.96 39.86
CA ASN A 269 3.35 20.47 38.49
C ASN A 269 4.12 21.50 37.65
N THR A 270 5.42 21.28 37.43
CA THR A 270 6.22 22.09 36.51
C THR A 270 5.89 21.66 35.08
N LEU A 271 5.08 22.46 34.40
CA LEU A 271 5.02 22.47 32.94
C LEU A 271 6.38 22.98 32.43
N ILE A 272 7.12 22.09 31.79
CA ILE A 272 8.27 22.45 30.96
C ILE A 272 7.71 22.70 29.55
N LEU A 273 7.85 23.94 29.09
CA LEU A 273 7.78 24.32 27.68
C LEU A 273 9.01 23.78 26.94
#